data_AF-A0A553JVA5-F1
#
_entry.id   AF-A0A553JVA5-F1
#
_cell.length_a   1.000
_cell.length_b   1.000
_cell.length_c   1.000
_cell.angle_alpha   90.00
_cell.angle_beta   90.00
_cell.angle_gamma   90.00
#
_symmetry.space_group_name_H-M   'P 1'
#
loop_
_entity.id
_entity.type
_entity.pdbx_description
1 polymer ?
#
loop_
_entity_poly.entity_id
_entity_poly.type
_entity_poly.pdbx_seq_one_letter_code
_entity_poly.pdbx_strand_id
1 'polypeptide(L)'
;LLATSLCISSNTAKRIIKIYATRMQIEESFRDVKTGLKMNNSGSRIASRLSVLLLVACLSQFVLYLLGLAVKAANKHRQYQANSIKHRNVLSNQFIGLRAYKDRKLKLLRSHWRTAIKTLQGLILEPQACY
;
A
#
# COMPACT_ATOMS: atom_id res chain seq x y z
N LEU A 1 -9.43 12.44 -22.08
CA LEU A 1 -8.23 12.58 -22.94
C LEU A 1 -7.00 12.52 -22.03
N LEU A 2 -5.99 11.70 -22.33
CA LEU A 2 -4.73 11.59 -21.56
C LEU A 2 -3.58 12.12 -22.42
N ALA A 3 -2.81 13.07 -21.89
CA ALA A 3 -1.58 13.57 -22.51
C ALA A 3 -0.36 12.88 -21.89
N THR A 4 0.66 12.55 -22.68
CA THR A 4 1.88 11.90 -22.19
C THR A 4 3.13 12.38 -22.94
N SER A 5 4.27 12.37 -22.25
CA SER A 5 5.60 12.58 -22.83
C SER A 5 6.31 11.25 -23.15
N LEU A 6 5.67 10.10 -22.90
CA LEU A 6 6.25 8.78 -23.20
C LEU A 6 6.42 8.58 -24.71
N CYS A 7 7.55 8.01 -25.13
CA CYS A 7 7.82 7.71 -26.53
C CYS A 7 6.75 6.81 -27.15
N ILE A 8 6.34 7.15 -28.37
CA ILE A 8 5.31 6.44 -29.11
C ILE A 8 5.89 5.18 -29.75
N SER A 9 5.40 4.03 -29.30
CA SER A 9 5.54 2.68 -29.84
C SER A 9 4.16 2.00 -29.95
N SER A 10 4.09 0.82 -30.60
CA SER A 10 2.83 0.08 -30.86
C SER A 10 1.99 -0.23 -29.60
N ASN A 11 2.61 -0.33 -28.42
CA ASN A 11 1.93 -0.65 -27.14
C ASN A 11 1.74 0.55 -26.20
N THR A 12 1.98 1.78 -26.68
CA THR A 12 2.02 2.97 -25.82
C THR A 12 0.67 3.29 -25.20
N ALA A 13 -0.43 3.20 -25.95
CA ALA A 13 -1.77 3.48 -25.43
C ALA A 13 -2.13 2.59 -24.23
N LYS A 14 -1.92 1.27 -24.34
CA LYS A 14 -2.15 0.31 -23.26
C LYS A 14 -1.28 0.61 -22.04
N ARG A 15 -0.01 0.96 -22.26
CA ARG A 15 0.95 1.31 -21.20
C ARG A 15 0.56 2.59 -20.48
N ILE A 16 0.16 3.64 -21.21
CA ILE A 16 -0.34 4.91 -20.63
C ILE A 16 -1.54 4.64 -19.75
N ILE A 17 -2.54 3.90 -20.25
CA ILE A 17 -3.75 3.58 -19.49
C ILE A 17 -3.37 2.82 -18.20
N LYS A 18 -2.48 1.83 -18.29
CA LYS A 18 -2.05 1.04 -17.12
C LYS A 18 -1.31 1.91 -16.08
N ILE A 19 -0.45 2.82 -16.51
CA ILE A 19 0.24 3.76 -15.61
C ILE A 19 -0.76 4.74 -15.00
N TYR A 20 -1.62 5.36 -15.81
CA TYR A 20 -2.58 6.34 -15.31
C TYR A 20 -3.53 5.72 -14.28
N ALA A 21 -3.91 4.46 -14.50
CA ALA A 21 -4.81 3.77 -13.61
C ALA A 21 -4.15 3.41 -12.25
N THR A 22 -2.81 3.48 -12.09
CA THR A 22 -2.16 3.39 -10.76
C THR A 22 -2.37 4.64 -9.90
N ARG A 23 -2.83 5.76 -10.48
CA ARG A 23 -3.10 7.01 -9.74
C ARG A 23 -4.01 6.79 -8.52
N MET A 24 -4.96 5.85 -8.60
CA MET A 24 -5.83 5.49 -7.48
C MET A 24 -5.04 5.09 -6.21
N GLN A 25 -3.86 4.46 -6.37
CA GLN A 25 -2.99 4.07 -5.24
C GLN A 25 -2.50 5.28 -4.43
N ILE A 26 -2.34 6.44 -5.08
CA ILE A 26 -1.95 7.68 -4.41
C ILE A 26 -3.09 8.17 -3.50
N GLU A 27 -4.33 8.14 -3.99
CA GLU A 27 -5.51 8.54 -3.24
C GLU A 27 -5.76 7.61 -2.03
N GLU A 28 -5.56 6.29 -2.23
CA GLU A 28 -5.59 5.31 -1.14
C GLU A 28 -4.50 5.57 -0.09
N SER A 29 -3.27 5.87 -0.53
CA SER A 29 -2.15 6.18 0.38
C SER A 29 -2.44 7.43 1.22
N PHE A 30 -3.01 8.48 0.63
CA PHE A 30 -3.44 9.67 1.36
C PHE A 30 -4.57 9.38 2.34
N ARG A 31 -5.53 8.52 1.97
CA ARG A 31 -6.61 8.09 2.86
C ARG A 31 -6.05 7.33 4.06
N ASP A 32 -5.11 6.42 3.83
CA ASP A 32 -4.47 5.61 4.88
C ASP A 32 -3.69 6.50 5.89
N VAL A 33 -3.06 7.60 5.46
CA VAL A 33 -2.48 8.59 6.40
C VAL A 33 -3.57 9.31 7.18
N LYS A 34 -4.55 9.89 6.48
CA LYS A 34 -5.53 10.81 7.08
C LYS A 34 -6.44 10.10 8.09
N THR A 35 -7.08 9.02 7.68
CA THR A 35 -8.07 8.30 8.50
C THR A 35 -7.50 7.02 9.12
N GLY A 36 -6.60 6.32 8.43
CA GLY A 36 -5.97 5.10 8.94
C GLY A 36 -5.05 5.36 10.13
N LEU A 37 -4.11 6.31 9.98
CA LEU A 37 -3.19 6.75 11.04
C LEU A 37 -3.71 7.93 11.87
N LYS A 38 -4.95 8.37 11.62
CA LYS A 38 -5.61 9.48 12.34
C LYS A 38 -4.80 10.80 12.32
N MET A 39 -4.07 11.07 11.23
CA MET A 39 -3.30 12.31 11.08
C MET A 39 -4.18 13.57 11.21
N ASN A 40 -5.44 13.47 10.80
CA ASN A 40 -6.43 14.56 10.96
C ASN A 40 -6.66 14.96 12.42
N ASN A 41 -6.39 14.07 13.38
CA ASN A 41 -6.57 14.34 14.80
C ASN A 41 -5.39 15.12 15.42
N SER A 42 -4.30 15.33 14.67
CA SER A 42 -3.11 16.03 15.18
C SER A 42 -3.38 17.50 15.56
N GLY A 43 -4.35 18.16 14.90
CA GLY A 43 -4.77 19.54 15.18
C GLY A 43 -3.70 20.62 14.98
N SER A 44 -2.48 20.25 14.57
CA SER A 44 -1.35 21.17 14.45
C SER A 44 -1.36 21.90 13.12
N ARG A 45 -1.10 23.21 13.15
CA ARG A 45 -0.91 24.06 11.96
C ARG A 45 0.54 24.54 11.80
N ILE A 46 1.43 24.12 12.70
CA ILE A 46 2.83 24.53 12.69
C ILE A 46 3.58 23.63 11.70
N ALA A 47 4.16 24.25 10.67
CA ALA A 47 4.82 23.53 9.57
C ALA A 47 5.90 22.55 10.06
N SER A 48 6.78 22.98 10.98
CA SER A 48 7.85 22.12 11.53
C SER A 48 7.31 20.88 12.24
N ARG A 49 6.22 21.02 13.01
CA ARG A 49 5.56 19.89 13.67
C ARG A 49 4.90 18.96 12.67
N LEU A 50 4.23 19.52 11.65
CA LEU A 50 3.63 18.72 10.58
C LEU A 50 4.68 17.93 9.80
N SER A 51 5.85 18.50 9.51
CA SER A 51 6.95 17.78 8.86
C SER A 51 7.40 16.56 9.65
N VAL A 52 7.57 16.69 10.97
CA VAL A 52 7.93 15.56 11.83
C VAL A 52 6.81 14.52 11.88
N LEU A 53 5.56 14.94 12.03
CA LEU A 53 4.41 14.02 12.03
C LEU A 53 4.27 13.27 10.70
N LEU A 54 4.52 13.95 9.57
CA LEU A 54 4.49 13.33 8.24
C LEU A 54 5.62 12.31 8.07
N LEU A 55 6.82 12.59 8.61
CA LEU A 55 7.92 11.63 8.62
C LEU A 55 7.56 10.38 9.42
N VAL A 56 7.02 10.55 10.63
CA VAL A 56 6.56 9.44 11.48
C VAL A 56 5.44 8.64 10.79
N ALA A 57 4.49 9.33 10.15
CA ALA A 57 3.42 8.69 9.39
C ALA A 57 3.98 7.89 8.20
N CYS A 58 4.95 8.42 7.48
CA CYS A 58 5.59 7.75 6.35
C CYS A 58 6.31 6.46 6.80
N LEU A 59 7.11 6.52 7.86
CA LEU A 59 7.75 5.34 8.45
C LEU A 59 6.74 4.31 8.93
N SER A 60 5.66 4.77 9.59
CA SER A 60 4.58 3.89 10.04
C SER A 60 3.89 3.20 8.85
N GLN A 61 3.59 3.93 7.78
CA GLN A 61 3.03 3.37 6.55
C GLN A 61 3.95 2.33 5.91
N PHE A 62 5.26 2.59 5.88
CA PHE A 62 6.24 1.63 5.36
C PHE A 62 6.23 0.31 6.15
N VAL A 63 6.25 0.39 7.48
CA VAL A 63 6.18 -0.80 8.35
C VAL A 63 4.87 -1.54 8.18
N LEU A 64 3.74 -0.83 8.13
CA LEU A 64 2.42 -1.42 7.90
C LEU A 64 2.31 -2.08 6.52
N TYR A 65 2.91 -1.49 5.49
CA TYR A 65 2.98 -2.07 4.16
C TYR A 65 3.73 -3.41 4.18
N LEU A 66 4.90 -3.44 4.82
CA LEU A 66 5.70 -4.66 4.94
C LEU A 66 4.96 -5.74 5.75
N LEU A 67 4.29 -5.36 6.84
CA LEU A 67 3.44 -6.27 7.60
C LEU A 67 2.29 -6.82 6.74
N GLY A 68 1.64 -5.96 5.94
CA GLY A 68 0.60 -6.37 4.99
C GLY A 68 1.10 -7.40 3.97
N LEU A 69 2.30 -7.19 3.43
CA LEU A 69 2.96 -8.16 2.55
C LEU A 69 3.25 -9.48 3.27
N ALA A 70 3.73 -9.46 4.50
CA ALA A 70 3.99 -10.67 5.28
C ALA A 70 2.69 -11.44 5.59
N VAL A 71 1.61 -10.73 5.88
CA VAL A 71 0.27 -11.30 6.07
C VAL A 71 -0.27 -11.92 4.78
N LYS A 72 0.00 -11.30 3.62
CA LYS A 72 -0.32 -11.87 2.30
C LYS A 72 0.49 -13.13 2.03
N ALA A 73 1.79 -13.12 2.31
CA ALA A 73 2.66 -14.30 2.19
C ALA A 73 2.21 -15.46 3.09
N ALA A 74 1.60 -15.16 4.25
CA ALA A 74 1.00 -16.14 5.14
C ALA A 74 -0.41 -16.62 4.70
N ASN A 75 -0.95 -16.11 3.59
CA ASN A 75 -2.34 -16.29 3.15
C ASN A 75 -3.42 -15.89 4.18
N LYS A 76 -3.05 -15.11 5.20
CA LYS A 76 -3.96 -14.67 6.27
C LYS A 76 -4.72 -13.38 5.95
N HIS A 77 -4.34 -12.68 4.88
CA HIS A 77 -4.98 -11.42 4.46
C HIS A 77 -6.50 -11.54 4.24
N ARG A 78 -6.99 -12.72 3.87
CA ARG A 78 -8.41 -12.99 3.59
C ARG A 78 -9.31 -12.80 4.81
N GLN A 79 -8.81 -13.06 6.02
CA GLN A 79 -9.59 -12.89 7.26
C GLN A 79 -9.89 -11.41 7.56
N TYR A 80 -9.15 -10.49 6.92
CA TYR A 80 -9.36 -9.05 7.05
C TYR A 80 -10.18 -8.47 5.91
N GLN A 81 -10.68 -9.29 4.98
CA GLN A 81 -11.57 -8.87 3.90
C GLN A 81 -13.00 -9.33 4.20
N ALA A 82 -13.96 -8.40 4.17
CA ALA A 82 -15.37 -8.73 4.32
C ALA A 82 -15.99 -9.27 3.03
N ASN A 83 -15.36 -9.00 1.88
CA ASN A 83 -15.91 -9.30 0.56
C ASN A 83 -15.55 -10.73 0.12
N SER A 84 -16.51 -11.46 -0.47
CA SER A 84 -16.34 -12.79 -1.07
C SER A 84 -15.45 -12.81 -2.33
N ILE A 85 -14.92 -11.65 -2.73
CA ILE A 85 -14.07 -11.48 -3.90
C ILE A 85 -12.69 -12.07 -3.61
N LYS A 86 -12.38 -13.21 -4.23
CA LYS A 86 -11.10 -13.94 -4.04
C LYS A 86 -10.10 -13.72 -5.18
N HIS A 87 -10.53 -13.14 -6.30
CA HIS A 87 -9.73 -13.03 -7.52
C HIS A 87 -8.87 -11.76 -7.62
N ARG A 88 -9.10 -10.76 -6.77
CA ARG A 88 -8.35 -9.50 -6.79
C ARG A 88 -8.04 -8.97 -5.39
N ASN A 89 -7.00 -8.16 -5.29
CA ASN A 89 -6.67 -7.45 -4.05
C ASN A 89 -7.63 -6.28 -3.84
N VAL A 90 -8.56 -6.40 -2.89
CA VAL A 90 -9.56 -5.36 -2.61
C VAL A 90 -9.07 -4.31 -1.61
N LEU A 91 -8.15 -4.67 -0.71
CA LEU A 91 -7.63 -3.79 0.33
C LEU A 91 -6.14 -3.50 0.10
N SER A 92 -5.73 -2.26 0.38
CA SER A 92 -4.33 -1.86 0.39
C SER A 92 -3.52 -2.71 1.38
N ASN A 93 -2.24 -2.93 1.09
CA ASN A 93 -1.35 -3.68 1.98
C ASN A 93 -1.23 -2.99 3.33
N GLN A 94 -1.19 -1.65 3.34
CA GLN A 94 -1.14 -0.82 4.55
C GLN A 94 -2.36 -1.06 5.43
N PHE A 95 -3.56 -1.09 4.84
CA PHE A 95 -4.79 -1.30 5.59
C PHE A 95 -4.89 -2.73 6.14
N ILE A 96 -4.44 -3.73 5.38
CA ILE A 96 -4.30 -5.11 5.87
C ILE A 96 -3.32 -5.15 7.04
N GLY A 97 -2.17 -4.49 6.91
CA GLY A 97 -1.17 -4.35 7.98
C GLY A 97 -1.76 -3.70 9.23
N LEU A 98 -2.58 -2.66 9.09
CA LEU A 98 -3.20 -1.97 10.23
C LEU A 98 -4.20 -2.87 10.97
N ARG A 99 -4.98 -3.68 10.24
CA ARG A 99 -5.88 -4.67 10.85
C ARG A 99 -5.10 -5.81 11.51
N ALA A 100 -4.08 -6.31 10.82
CA ALA A 100 -3.17 -7.34 11.31
C ALA A 100 -2.43 -6.92 12.58
N TYR A 101 -2.00 -5.67 12.68
CA TYR A 101 -1.36 -5.12 13.88
C TYR A 101 -2.29 -5.16 15.11
N LYS A 102 -3.61 -5.02 14.91
CA LYS A 102 -4.60 -5.11 15.98
C LYS A 102 -4.97 -6.55 16.35
N ASP A 103 -4.59 -7.53 15.53
CA ASP A 103 -4.93 -8.94 15.71
C ASP A 103 -3.90 -9.65 16.58
N ARG A 104 -4.24 -9.86 17.86
CA ARG A 104 -3.37 -10.56 18.83
C ARG A 104 -3.16 -12.04 18.53
N LYS A 105 -4.00 -12.65 17.67
CA LYS A 105 -3.90 -14.08 17.31
C LYS A 105 -3.01 -14.28 16.07
N LEU A 106 -2.56 -13.20 15.43
CA LEU A 106 -1.73 -13.29 14.25
C LEU A 106 -0.35 -13.86 14.59
N LYS A 107 -0.03 -15.00 13.98
CA LYS A 107 1.31 -15.60 14.00
C LYS A 107 1.94 -15.54 12.61
N LEU A 108 3.11 -14.92 12.51
CA LEU A 108 3.91 -14.86 11.29
C LEU A 108 5.26 -15.54 11.52
N LEU A 109 5.67 -16.36 10.56
CA LEU A 109 6.95 -17.05 10.56
C LEU A 109 8.02 -16.15 9.91
N ARG A 110 9.30 -16.40 10.21
CA ARG A 110 10.44 -15.72 9.57
C ARG A 110 10.42 -15.87 8.04
N SER A 111 9.92 -17.00 7.54
CA SER A 111 9.75 -17.24 6.10
C SER A 111 8.82 -16.22 5.46
N HIS A 112 7.71 -15.85 6.11
CA HIS A 112 6.75 -14.88 5.57
C HIS A 112 7.38 -13.49 5.41
N TRP A 113 8.21 -13.08 6.38
CA TRP A 113 8.93 -11.81 6.30
C TRP A 113 10.00 -11.81 5.21
N ARG A 114 10.73 -12.92 5.03
CA ARG A 114 11.68 -13.07 3.92
C ARG A 114 10.98 -12.97 2.57
N THR A 115 9.83 -13.64 2.43
CA THR A 115 9.01 -13.54 1.21
C THR A 115 8.52 -12.10 1.01
N ALA A 116 8.03 -11.43 2.06
CA ALA A 116 7.58 -10.05 1.98
C ALA A 116 8.70 -9.09 1.50
N ILE A 117 9.92 -9.24 2.01
CA ILE A 117 11.08 -8.44 1.58
C ILE A 117 11.41 -8.73 0.12
N LYS A 118 11.44 -10.00 -0.30
CA LYS A 118 11.65 -10.36 -1.72
C LYS A 118 10.59 -9.76 -2.62
N THR A 119 9.31 -9.81 -2.21
CA THR A 119 8.21 -9.20 -2.95
C THR A 119 8.38 -7.68 -3.03
N LEU A 120 8.75 -7.02 -1.94
CA LEU A 120 9.01 -5.57 -1.93
C LEU A 120 10.16 -5.20 -2.89
N GLN A 121 11.27 -5.95 -2.88
CA GLN A 121 12.38 -5.76 -3.81
C GLN A 121 11.93 -5.93 -5.27
N GLY A 122 11.13 -6.95 -5.56
CA GLY A 122 10.54 -7.15 -6.89
C GLY A 122 9.66 -5.97 -7.33
N LEU A 123 8.83 -5.45 -6.44
CA LEU A 123 7.97 -4.29 -6.72
C LEU A 123 8.73 -2.99 -6.93
N ILE A 124 9.90 -2.83 -6.30
CA ILE A 124 10.78 -1.67 -6.51
C ILE A 124 11.43 -1.73 -7.89
N LEU A 125 11.86 -2.92 -8.33
CA LEU A 125 12.47 -3.14 -9.64
C LEU A 125 11.44 -3.03 -10.77
N GLU A 126 10.27 -3.62 -10.58
CA GLU A 126 9.17 -3.61 -11.54
C GLU A 126 7.88 -3.17 -10.86
N PRO A 127 7.53 -1.87 -10.95
CA PRO A 127 6.30 -1.35 -10.37
C PRO A 127 5.09 -1.94 -11.09
N GLN A 128 4.45 -2.93 -10.47
CA GLN A 128 3.23 -3.50 -11.01
C GLN A 128 2.02 -2.67 -10.58
N ALA A 129 1.26 -2.21 -11.56
CA ALA A 129 -0.10 -1.74 -11.32
C ALA A 129 -0.90 -2.89 -10.71
N CYS A 130 -1.28 -2.79 -9.44
CA CYS A 130 -2.16 -3.76 -8.81
C CYS A 130 -3.56 -3.64 -9.43
N TYR A 131 -4.03 -4.69 -10.09
CA TYR A 131 -5.44 -4.92 -10.42
C TYR A 131 -5.86 -6.29 -9.90
#